data_AF-A0A965AY35-F1
#
_entry.id   AF-A0A965AY35-F1
#
_cell.length_a   1.000
_cell.length_b   1.000
_cell.length_c   1.000
_cell.angle_alpha   90.00
_cell.angle_beta   90.00
_cell.angle_gamma   90.00
#
_symmetry.space_group_name_H-M   'P 1'
#
loop_
_entity.id
_entity.type
_entity.pdbx_description
1 polymer ?
#
loop_
_entity_poly.entity_id
_entity_poly.type
_entity_poly.pdbx_seq_one_letter_code
_entity_poly.pdbx_strand_id
1 'polypeptide(L)'
;MPGLIMFLLASFSASITLTAAKIERKKTKVDYGYRRTMFGYFIKFLTANPIMPLVTIVAVIAFAMGVFSYFGKNNLGVDFFVESEPEQAIVYVRARGNLSLSEKDDLVRQAEDIVLAHPGIQSAFAFSGDGGLNQNTGGGEAPGDTIGQIQLETIPWEDRADRPDLDGNVVLDEIKTQLSTIPGIEIEVLELARGPAGVKPVHLRLSSDSLDELIATTAQISELFHQTQGLTLIEDTRPLPGIDWQINVDVEKAGRYGADVVTVGAMVQLVTRGILLDTMRVDSSDEEVEIRVRLPKEYRVLSTLDTLKVRTRDG
;
A
#
# COMPACT_ATOMS: atom_id res chain seq x y z
N MET A 1 30.44 -4.39 86.04
CA MET A 1 31.16 -3.11 86.21
C MET A 1 32.64 -3.07 85.78
N PRO A 2 33.37 -4.16 85.43
CA PRO A 2 34.74 -4.01 84.90
C PRO A 2 34.83 -3.86 83.36
N GLY A 3 33.88 -4.40 82.59
CA GLY A 3 33.92 -4.35 81.12
C GLY A 3 33.67 -2.96 80.52
N LEU A 4 32.85 -2.13 81.17
CA LEU A 4 32.51 -0.79 80.67
C LEU A 4 33.69 0.19 80.78
N ILE A 5 34.51 0.05 81.82
CA ILE A 5 35.73 0.86 82.00
C ILE A 5 36.79 0.47 80.97
N MET A 6 36.99 -0.82 80.70
CA MET A 6 37.90 -1.26 79.64
C MET A 6 37.44 -0.82 78.25
N PHE A 7 36.14 -0.85 77.97
CA PHE A 7 35.61 -0.39 76.69
C PHE A 7 35.80 1.12 76.49
N LEU A 8 35.59 1.93 77.55
CA LEU A 8 35.83 3.36 77.49
C LEU A 8 37.32 3.69 77.30
N LEU A 9 38.21 3.00 78.01
CA LEU A 9 39.66 3.18 77.85
C LEU A 9 40.12 2.77 76.45
N ALA A 10 39.67 1.62 75.93
CA ALA A 10 40.01 1.17 74.59
C ALA A 10 39.49 2.13 73.50
N SER A 11 38.27 2.66 73.66
CA SER A 11 37.69 3.64 72.74
C SER A 11 38.45 4.98 72.78
N PHE A 12 38.90 5.40 73.96
CA PHE A 12 39.69 6.62 74.12
C PHE A 12 41.08 6.46 73.49
N SER A 13 41.75 5.33 73.73
CA SER A 13 43.03 4.99 73.10
C SER A 13 42.90 4.90 71.58
N ALA A 14 41.85 4.25 71.07
CA ALA A 14 41.59 4.13 69.63
C ALA A 14 41.38 5.51 68.99
N SER A 15 40.58 6.39 69.60
CA SER A 15 40.31 7.75 69.10
C SER A 15 41.59 8.60 69.01
N ILE A 16 42.44 8.53 70.03
CA ILE A 16 43.72 9.25 70.03
C ILE A 16 44.65 8.69 68.95
N THR A 17 44.78 7.36 68.83
CA THR A 17 45.65 6.75 67.82
C THR A 17 45.16 6.98 66.39
N LEU A 18 43.85 6.94 66.13
CA LEU A 18 43.28 7.25 64.81
C LEU A 18 43.45 8.72 64.44
N THR A 19 43.37 9.62 65.40
CA THR A 19 43.57 11.05 65.16
C THR A 19 45.05 11.38 64.95
N ALA A 20 45.96 10.74 65.70
CA ALA A 20 47.41 10.92 65.57
C ALA A 20 47.97 10.25 64.30
N ALA A 21 47.38 9.15 63.83
CA ALA A 21 47.74 8.49 62.57
C ALA A 21 47.12 9.15 61.33
N LYS A 22 46.27 10.18 61.51
CA LYS A 22 45.65 10.90 60.41
C LYS A 22 46.71 11.75 59.71
N ILE A 23 47.08 11.36 58.50
CA ILE A 23 48.02 12.09 57.64
C ILE A 23 47.35 13.41 57.23
N GLU A 24 47.64 14.49 57.96
CA GLU A 24 47.26 15.84 57.55
C GLU A 24 48.18 16.30 56.43
N ARG A 25 47.75 16.11 55.18
CA ARG A 25 48.37 16.79 54.03
C ARG A 25 48.18 18.29 54.21
N LYS A 26 49.28 19.04 54.25
CA LYS A 26 49.31 20.51 54.23
C LYS A 26 48.32 21.01 53.17
N LYS A 27 47.26 21.71 53.57
CA LYS A 27 46.32 22.33 52.62
C LYS A 27 47.12 23.26 51.71
N THR A 28 47.25 22.89 50.44
CA THR A 28 47.87 23.73 49.41
C THR A 28 47.12 25.05 49.36
N LYS A 29 47.83 26.16 49.58
CA LYS A 29 47.28 27.50 49.36
C LYS A 29 46.80 27.56 47.91
N VAL A 30 45.49 27.68 47.69
CA VAL A 30 44.93 27.92 46.37
C VAL A 30 45.30 29.36 46.00
N ASP A 31 46.19 29.50 45.02
CA ASP A 31 46.52 30.79 44.42
C ASP A 31 45.28 31.31 43.68
N TYR A 32 44.54 32.24 44.29
CA TYR A 32 43.44 32.94 43.63
C TYR A 32 44.00 34.00 42.69
N GLY A 33 44.51 33.56 41.54
CA GLY A 33 44.85 34.40 40.40
C GLY A 33 44.04 33.96 39.19
N TYR A 34 43.47 34.90 38.43
CA TYR A 34 42.77 34.59 37.17
C TYR A 34 43.76 34.01 36.16
N ARG A 35 43.94 32.68 36.17
CA ARG A 35 44.72 31.96 35.17
C ARG A 35 43.76 31.50 34.09
N ARG A 36 43.90 32.07 32.88
CA ARG A 36 43.15 31.62 31.71
C ARG A 36 43.55 30.17 31.43
N THR A 37 42.56 29.30 31.30
CA THR A 37 42.77 27.94 30.80
C THR A 37 43.15 27.97 29.32
N MET A 38 43.60 26.85 28.73
CA MET A 38 43.87 26.77 27.27
C MET A 38 42.68 27.28 26.44
N PHE A 39 41.46 26.96 26.88
CA PHE A 39 40.22 27.49 26.32
C PHE A 39 40.09 29.01 26.54
N GLY A 40 40.43 29.53 27.71
CA GLY A 40 40.44 30.97 27.98
C GLY A 40 41.44 31.76 27.13
N TYR A 41 42.57 31.17 26.77
CA TYR A 41 43.52 31.75 25.80
C TYR A 41 42.96 31.74 24.37
N PHE A 42 42.28 30.66 23.97
CA PHE A 42 41.59 30.56 22.68
C PHE A 42 40.47 31.59 22.53
N ILE A 43 39.61 31.73 23.56
CA ILE A 43 38.54 32.74 23.55
C ILE A 43 39.12 34.16 23.57
N LYS A 44 40.20 34.40 24.32
CA LYS A 44 40.89 35.70 24.28
C LYS A 44 41.46 35.97 22.88
N PHE A 45 42.03 34.97 22.20
CA PHE A 45 42.53 35.12 20.83
C PHE A 45 41.39 35.45 19.85
N LEU A 46 40.22 34.82 20.01
CA LEU A 46 39.04 35.12 19.19
C LEU A 46 38.40 36.49 19.49
N THR A 47 38.41 36.95 20.74
CA THR A 47 37.58 38.10 21.18
C THR A 47 38.36 39.34 21.60
N ALA A 48 39.68 39.25 21.86
CA ALA A 48 40.46 40.38 22.36
C ALA A 48 40.92 41.36 21.27
N ASN A 49 40.75 41.02 19.99
CA ASN A 49 41.03 41.91 18.87
C ASN A 49 39.72 42.17 18.11
N PRO A 50 39.32 43.43 17.83
CA PRO A 50 38.06 43.75 17.14
C PRO A 50 37.90 43.10 15.76
N ILE A 51 38.99 42.65 15.12
CA ILE A 51 38.97 42.02 13.80
C ILE A 51 38.72 40.50 13.87
N MET A 52 39.14 39.84 14.95
CA MET A 52 39.10 38.37 15.08
C MET A 52 37.68 37.76 15.10
N PRO A 53 36.66 38.41 15.68
CA PRO A 53 35.28 37.95 15.55
C PRO A 53 34.81 37.93 14.09
N LEU A 54 35.17 38.92 13.28
CA LEU A 54 34.80 38.98 11.86
C LEU A 54 35.50 37.88 11.05
N VAL A 55 36.79 37.64 11.31
CA VAL A 55 37.53 36.51 10.71
C VAL A 55 36.90 35.17 11.08
N THR A 56 36.44 35.02 12.32
CA THR A 56 35.76 33.80 12.77
C THR A 56 34.45 33.59 12.03
N ILE A 57 33.64 34.64 11.85
CA ILE A 57 32.40 34.56 11.06
C ILE A 57 32.70 34.13 9.62
N VAL A 58 33.68 34.77 8.98
CA VAL A 58 34.08 34.41 7.60
C VAL A 58 34.60 32.98 7.53
N ALA A 59 35.39 32.54 8.51
CA ALA A 59 35.90 31.17 8.57
C ALA A 59 34.78 30.13 8.74
N VAL A 60 33.78 30.42 9.58
CA VAL A 60 32.61 29.54 9.75
C VAL A 60 31.78 29.49 8.48
N ILE A 61 31.54 30.62 7.82
CA ILE A 61 30.81 30.67 6.54
C ILE A 61 31.60 29.92 5.45
N ALA A 62 32.91 30.13 5.35
CA ALA A 62 33.77 29.43 4.41
C ALA A 62 33.81 27.92 4.68
N PHE A 63 33.85 27.52 5.95
CA PHE A 63 33.79 26.11 6.34
C PHE A 63 32.43 25.50 5.97
N ALA A 64 31.32 26.17 6.28
CA ALA A 64 29.99 25.72 5.89
C ALA A 64 29.85 25.59 4.36
N MET A 65 30.26 26.61 3.60
CA MET A 65 30.28 26.55 2.13
C MET A 65 31.18 25.42 1.62
N GLY A 66 32.32 25.19 2.27
CA GLY A 66 33.24 24.10 1.97
C GLY A 66 32.59 22.72 2.17
N VAL A 67 31.89 22.52 3.29
CA VAL A 67 31.15 21.28 3.57
C VAL A 67 30.04 21.07 2.54
N PHE A 68 29.22 22.08 2.24
CA PHE A 68 28.16 21.97 1.23
C PHE A 68 28.71 21.72 -0.19
N SER A 69 29.81 22.38 -0.57
CA SER A 69 30.44 22.17 -1.88
C SER A 69 31.08 20.78 -1.98
N TYR A 70 31.72 20.32 -0.91
CA TYR A 70 32.31 18.98 -0.84
C TYR A 70 31.24 17.89 -0.89
N PHE A 71 30.15 18.06 -0.14
CA PHE A 71 28.99 17.18 -0.18
C PHE A 71 28.38 17.18 -1.58
N GLY A 72 28.08 18.33 -2.18
CA GLY A 72 27.49 18.39 -3.52
C GLY A 72 28.33 17.73 -4.63
N LYS A 73 29.66 17.75 -4.52
CA LYS A 73 30.56 17.09 -5.49
C LYS A 73 30.75 15.59 -5.27
N ASN A 74 30.57 15.11 -4.04
CA ASN A 74 30.88 13.72 -3.66
C ASN A 74 29.66 12.98 -3.07
N ASN A 75 28.46 13.53 -3.20
CA ASN A 75 27.27 12.87 -2.69
C ASN A 75 26.93 11.67 -3.58
N LEU A 76 26.72 10.51 -2.96
CA LEU A 76 26.30 9.28 -3.63
C LEU A 76 24.77 9.22 -3.81
N GLY A 77 24.05 10.24 -3.37
CA GLY A 77 22.59 10.29 -3.32
C GLY A 77 22.10 10.58 -1.91
N VAL A 78 20.86 11.02 -1.77
CA VAL A 78 20.20 11.15 -0.46
C VAL A 78 18.91 10.35 -0.52
N ASP A 79 18.90 9.22 0.19
CA ASP A 79 17.67 8.46 0.43
C ASP A 79 16.98 9.03 1.66
N PHE A 80 15.81 9.63 1.44
CA PHE A 80 14.99 10.17 2.52
C PHE A 80 14.30 9.08 3.34
N PHE A 81 14.16 7.89 2.76
CA PHE A 81 13.57 6.72 3.37
C PHE A 81 14.47 5.52 3.10
N VAL A 82 14.75 4.73 4.13
CA VAL A 82 15.44 3.45 3.97
C VAL A 82 14.45 2.48 3.35
N GLU A 83 14.86 1.78 2.29
CA GLU A 83 14.07 0.69 1.72
C GLU A 83 13.88 -0.39 2.79
N SER A 84 12.63 -0.58 3.21
CA SER A 84 12.23 -1.67 4.08
C SER A 84 11.77 -2.80 3.20
N GLU A 85 12.25 -3.99 3.51
CA GLU A 85 11.78 -5.20 2.87
C GLU A 85 10.25 -5.38 3.04
N PRO A 86 9.54 -5.81 1.98
CA PRO A 86 8.09 -5.97 2.02
C PRO A 86 7.71 -7.25 2.76
N GLU A 87 6.90 -7.10 3.81
CA GLU A 87 6.30 -8.22 4.55
C GLU A 87 4.87 -8.52 4.09
N GLN A 88 4.24 -7.58 3.40
CA GLN A 88 2.89 -7.70 2.88
C GLN A 88 2.83 -7.13 1.47
N ALA A 89 2.06 -7.78 0.60
CA ALA A 89 1.82 -7.30 -0.75
C ALA A 89 0.40 -7.64 -1.22
N ILE A 90 -0.07 -6.91 -2.22
CA ILE A 90 -1.32 -7.17 -2.91
C ILE A 90 -0.98 -7.51 -4.36
N VAL A 91 -1.40 -8.69 -4.79
CA VAL A 91 -1.31 -9.13 -6.18
C VAL A 91 -2.65 -8.86 -6.84
N TYR A 92 -2.69 -7.89 -7.75
CA TYR A 92 -3.85 -7.63 -8.60
C TYR A 92 -3.82 -8.55 -9.81
N VAL A 93 -4.91 -9.29 -10.00
CA VAL A 93 -5.15 -10.13 -11.16
C VAL A 93 -6.03 -9.35 -12.13
N ARG A 94 -5.46 -9.01 -13.28
CA ARG A 94 -6.13 -8.21 -14.32
C ARG A 94 -6.43 -9.09 -15.51
N ALA A 95 -7.59 -8.92 -16.11
CA ALA A 95 -7.95 -9.61 -17.33
C ALA A 95 -8.90 -8.75 -18.16
N ARG A 96 -8.58 -8.60 -19.45
CA ARG A 96 -9.44 -7.83 -20.37
C ARG A 96 -10.56 -8.69 -20.91
N GLY A 97 -11.78 -8.18 -20.81
CA GLY A 97 -12.98 -8.75 -21.44
C GLY A 97 -14.14 -8.96 -20.47
N ASN A 98 -15.26 -9.47 -21.01
CA ASN A 98 -16.50 -9.69 -20.27
C ASN A 98 -16.53 -11.10 -19.65
N LEU A 99 -15.63 -11.36 -18.70
CA LEU A 99 -15.55 -12.65 -18.00
C LEU A 99 -16.72 -12.85 -17.02
N SER A 100 -17.28 -14.07 -16.99
CA SER A 100 -18.25 -14.47 -15.98
C SER A 100 -17.61 -14.56 -14.59
N LEU A 101 -18.42 -14.49 -13.54
CA LEU A 101 -17.93 -14.59 -12.16
C LEU A 101 -17.15 -15.89 -11.91
N SER A 102 -17.61 -17.01 -12.49
CA SER A 102 -16.90 -18.30 -12.40
C SER A 102 -15.56 -18.27 -13.10
N GLU A 103 -15.46 -17.66 -14.29
CA GLU A 103 -14.19 -17.55 -15.00
C GLU A 103 -13.20 -16.65 -14.25
N LYS A 104 -13.68 -15.54 -13.67
CA LYS A 104 -12.86 -14.68 -12.81
C LYS A 104 -12.34 -15.46 -11.60
N ASP A 105 -13.21 -16.18 -10.91
CA ASP A 105 -12.88 -17.02 -9.75
C ASP A 105 -11.88 -18.13 -10.10
N ASP A 106 -12.04 -18.79 -11.25
CA ASP A 106 -11.11 -19.84 -11.70
C ASP A 106 -9.72 -19.28 -12.04
N LEU A 107 -9.62 -18.08 -12.59
CA LEU A 107 -8.34 -17.40 -12.86
C LEU A 107 -7.67 -16.92 -11.57
N VAL A 108 -8.44 -16.34 -10.66
CA VAL A 108 -7.94 -15.88 -9.35
C VAL A 108 -7.47 -17.07 -8.51
N ARG A 109 -8.21 -18.19 -8.53
CA ARG A 109 -7.81 -19.44 -7.85
C ARG A 109 -6.50 -20.00 -8.39
N GLN A 110 -6.29 -19.98 -9.70
CA GLN A 110 -5.02 -20.42 -10.29
C GLN A 110 -3.84 -19.57 -9.80
N ALA A 111 -4.04 -18.24 -9.70
CA ALA A 111 -3.03 -17.35 -9.15
C ALA A 111 -2.82 -17.58 -7.64
N GLU A 112 -3.90 -17.80 -6.88
CA GLU A 112 -3.85 -18.13 -5.44
C GLU A 112 -3.05 -19.40 -5.17
N ASP A 113 -3.29 -20.48 -5.94
CA ASP A 113 -2.57 -21.75 -5.80
C ASP A 113 -1.06 -21.58 -6.00
N ILE A 114 -0.64 -20.74 -6.94
CA ILE A 114 0.77 -20.41 -7.18
C ILE A 114 1.37 -19.65 -5.99
N VAL A 115 0.65 -18.63 -5.48
CA VAL A 115 1.11 -17.84 -4.34
C VAL A 115 1.25 -18.71 -3.09
N LEU A 116 0.26 -19.56 -2.81
CA LEU A 116 0.27 -20.45 -1.64
C LEU A 116 1.33 -21.56 -1.72
N ALA A 117 1.72 -21.97 -2.93
CA ALA A 117 2.77 -22.96 -3.12
C ALA A 117 4.18 -22.41 -2.79
N HIS A 118 4.33 -21.10 -2.70
CA HIS A 118 5.62 -20.46 -2.48
C HIS A 118 6.11 -20.61 -1.02
N PRO A 119 7.34 -21.10 -0.76
CA PRO A 119 7.80 -21.36 0.61
C PRO A 119 7.98 -20.11 1.48
N GLY A 120 8.10 -18.93 0.86
CA GLY A 120 8.21 -17.63 1.55
C GLY A 120 6.88 -17.01 2.01
N ILE A 121 5.74 -17.62 1.68
CA ILE A 121 4.41 -17.10 2.00
C ILE A 121 3.89 -17.75 3.29
N GLN A 122 3.48 -16.93 4.25
CA GLN A 122 2.85 -17.38 5.49
C GLN A 122 1.34 -17.54 5.31
N SER A 123 0.70 -16.55 4.69
CA SER A 123 -0.74 -16.58 4.43
C SER A 123 -1.08 -15.81 3.15
N ALA A 124 -2.17 -16.21 2.49
CA ALA A 124 -2.74 -15.49 1.36
C ALA A 124 -4.27 -15.53 1.42
N PHE A 125 -4.90 -14.44 1.00
CA PHE A 125 -6.34 -14.28 0.92
C PHE A 125 -6.73 -13.79 -0.47
N ALA A 126 -7.45 -14.62 -1.21
CA ALA A 126 -7.93 -14.27 -2.55
C ALA A 126 -9.36 -13.72 -2.53
N PHE A 127 -9.61 -12.70 -3.35
CA PHE A 127 -10.91 -12.08 -3.56
C PHE A 127 -11.17 -11.99 -5.07
N SER A 128 -12.20 -12.69 -5.54
CA SER A 128 -12.65 -12.63 -6.94
C SER A 128 -13.79 -11.62 -7.10
N GLY A 129 -13.72 -10.78 -8.13
CA GLY A 129 -14.66 -9.70 -8.41
C GLY A 129 -14.40 -8.43 -7.59
N ASP A 130 -15.46 -7.64 -7.39
CA ASP A 130 -15.41 -6.42 -6.60
C ASP A 130 -15.34 -6.78 -5.10
N GLY A 131 -14.20 -6.55 -4.47
CA GLY A 131 -13.99 -6.88 -3.05
C GLY A 131 -12.54 -6.77 -2.61
N GLY A 132 -12.27 -7.20 -1.37
CA GLY A 132 -10.95 -7.12 -0.76
C GLY A 132 -10.99 -6.72 0.71
N LEU A 133 -9.90 -6.96 1.46
CA LEU A 133 -9.73 -6.32 2.76
C LEU A 133 -9.38 -4.85 2.54
N ASN A 134 -10.00 -3.97 3.32
CA ASN A 134 -9.61 -2.56 3.39
C ASN A 134 -8.20 -2.47 4.00
N GLN A 135 -7.19 -2.43 3.15
CA GLN A 135 -5.81 -2.22 3.53
C GLN A 135 -5.41 -0.78 3.22
N ASN A 136 -4.58 -0.20 4.08
CA ASN A 136 -4.03 1.13 3.84
C ASN A 136 -2.93 1.02 2.76
N THR A 137 -3.33 1.10 1.50
CA THR A 137 -2.42 1.14 0.34
C THR A 137 -1.72 2.50 0.16
N GLY A 138 -1.80 3.38 1.17
CA GLY A 138 -1.18 4.71 1.16
C GLY A 138 -1.74 5.67 0.12
N GLY A 139 -2.85 5.33 -0.55
CA GLY A 139 -3.39 6.09 -1.68
C GLY A 139 -3.22 5.41 -3.05
N GLY A 140 -2.66 4.20 -3.10
CA GLY A 140 -2.64 3.37 -4.31
C GLY A 140 -4.04 2.87 -4.65
N GLU A 141 -4.52 3.18 -5.86
CA GLU A 141 -5.77 2.63 -6.41
C GLU A 141 -5.50 1.27 -7.07
N ALA A 142 -6.51 0.40 -7.06
CA ALA A 142 -6.45 -0.84 -7.80
C ALA A 142 -6.34 -0.55 -9.31
N PRO A 143 -5.48 -1.27 -10.04
CA PRO A 143 -5.36 -1.14 -11.49
C PRO A 143 -6.69 -1.25 -12.23
N GLY A 144 -6.77 -0.61 -13.39
CA GLY A 144 -7.87 -0.84 -14.32
C GLY A 144 -7.93 -2.32 -14.75
N ASP A 145 -9.14 -2.82 -15.04
CA ASP A 145 -9.37 -4.19 -15.51
C ASP A 145 -9.06 -5.30 -14.48
N THR A 146 -8.99 -4.95 -13.19
CA THR A 146 -8.82 -5.92 -12.09
C THR A 146 -10.04 -6.82 -11.98
N ILE A 147 -9.82 -8.14 -12.10
CA ILE A 147 -10.86 -9.16 -11.93
C ILE A 147 -10.85 -9.79 -10.54
N GLY A 148 -9.77 -9.59 -9.78
CA GLY A 148 -9.64 -10.00 -8.40
C GLY A 148 -8.28 -9.59 -7.82
N GLN A 149 -8.12 -9.79 -6.53
CA GLN A 149 -6.89 -9.48 -5.81
C GLN A 149 -6.53 -10.57 -4.81
N ILE A 150 -5.25 -10.81 -4.63
CA ILE A 150 -4.70 -11.74 -3.65
C ILE A 150 -3.83 -10.94 -2.69
N GLN A 151 -4.24 -10.87 -1.43
CA GLN A 151 -3.46 -10.23 -0.38
C GLN A 151 -2.61 -11.28 0.28
N LEU A 152 -1.30 -11.07 0.31
CA LEU A 152 -0.34 -12.04 0.84
C LEU A 152 0.50 -11.42 1.95
N GLU A 153 0.90 -12.29 2.87
CA GLU A 153 1.86 -11.98 3.92
C GLU A 153 3.03 -12.96 3.78
N THR A 154 4.23 -12.41 3.69
CA THR A 154 5.45 -13.22 3.74
C THR A 154 5.72 -13.63 5.18
N ILE A 155 6.56 -14.65 5.37
CA ILE A 155 7.02 -15.01 6.72
C ILE A 155 7.68 -13.75 7.35
N PRO A 156 7.40 -13.39 8.61
CA PRO A 156 8.00 -12.22 9.24
C PRO A 156 9.52 -12.25 9.16
N TRP A 157 10.16 -11.10 8.92
CA TRP A 157 11.62 -11.03 8.74
C TRP A 157 12.39 -11.70 9.90
N GLU A 158 11.92 -11.54 11.14
CA GLU A 158 12.54 -12.12 12.34
C GLU A 158 12.66 -13.66 12.28
N ASP A 159 11.69 -14.33 11.65
CA ASP A 159 11.60 -15.78 11.55
C ASP A 159 12.38 -16.35 10.34
N ARG A 160 12.91 -15.48 9.47
CA ARG A 160 13.67 -15.86 8.27
C ARG A 160 14.97 -15.07 8.07
N ALA A 161 15.46 -14.40 9.11
CA ALA A 161 16.67 -13.58 9.06
C ALA A 161 17.93 -14.38 8.68
N ASP A 162 17.91 -15.70 8.84
CA ASP A 162 18.98 -16.63 8.44
C ASP A 162 18.82 -17.20 7.02
N ARG A 163 17.72 -16.85 6.33
CA ARG A 163 17.32 -17.36 5.01
C ARG A 163 17.24 -16.22 3.99
N PRO A 164 18.38 -15.76 3.44
CA PRO A 164 18.40 -14.71 2.43
C PRO A 164 17.72 -15.12 1.11
N ASP A 165 17.50 -16.42 0.90
CA ASP A 165 16.70 -16.96 -0.21
C ASP A 165 15.22 -16.63 -0.09
N LEU A 166 14.73 -16.31 1.11
CA LEU A 166 13.34 -15.93 1.38
C LEU A 166 13.20 -14.44 1.66
N ASP A 167 14.12 -13.60 1.17
CA ASP A 167 13.96 -12.15 1.20
C ASP A 167 12.65 -11.75 0.48
N GLY A 168 11.89 -10.83 1.05
CA GLY A 168 10.58 -10.38 0.58
C GLY A 168 10.65 -9.85 -0.84
N ASN A 169 11.72 -9.15 -1.23
CA ASN A 169 11.88 -8.70 -2.61
C ASN A 169 12.08 -9.89 -3.56
N VAL A 170 12.90 -10.86 -3.14
CA VAL A 170 13.16 -12.09 -3.91
C VAL A 170 11.88 -12.92 -4.05
N VAL A 171 11.15 -13.10 -2.95
CA VAL A 171 9.87 -13.82 -2.90
C VAL A 171 8.84 -13.17 -3.84
N LEU A 172 8.72 -11.84 -3.82
CA LEU A 172 7.78 -11.13 -4.69
C LEU A 172 8.18 -11.20 -6.16
N ASP A 173 9.48 -11.11 -6.47
CA ASP A 173 9.99 -11.26 -7.84
C ASP A 173 9.79 -12.68 -8.38
N GLU A 174 9.99 -13.71 -7.55
CA GLU A 174 9.73 -15.11 -7.88
C GLU A 174 8.24 -15.34 -8.12
N ILE A 175 7.37 -14.86 -7.23
CA ILE A 175 5.91 -14.92 -7.38
C ILE A 175 5.47 -14.21 -8.66
N LYS A 176 5.97 -13.00 -8.92
CA LYS A 176 5.67 -12.25 -10.14
C LYS A 176 6.06 -13.04 -11.40
N THR A 177 7.21 -13.69 -11.38
CA THR A 177 7.68 -14.53 -12.49
C THR A 177 6.80 -15.76 -12.69
N GLN A 178 6.43 -16.45 -11.60
CA GLN A 178 5.57 -17.63 -11.63
C GLN A 178 4.15 -17.28 -12.10
N LEU A 179 3.57 -16.19 -11.60
CA LEU A 179 2.23 -15.75 -11.96
C LEU A 179 2.13 -15.28 -13.42
N SER A 180 3.23 -14.74 -13.97
CA SER A 180 3.31 -14.37 -15.39
C SER A 180 3.22 -15.57 -16.36
N THR A 181 3.23 -16.80 -15.85
CA THR A 181 3.03 -18.01 -16.66
C THR A 181 1.57 -18.31 -16.96
N ILE A 182 0.63 -17.71 -16.22
CA ILE A 182 -0.80 -17.93 -16.44
C ILE A 182 -1.23 -17.17 -17.72
N PRO A 183 -1.72 -17.86 -18.75
CA PRO A 183 -2.13 -17.22 -19.99
C PRO A 183 -3.45 -16.45 -19.80
N GLY A 184 -3.53 -15.26 -20.40
CA GLY A 184 -4.77 -14.47 -20.47
C GLY A 184 -5.00 -13.54 -19.27
N ILE A 185 -4.07 -13.44 -18.34
CA ILE A 185 -4.09 -12.47 -17.24
C ILE A 185 -2.82 -11.62 -17.23
N GLU A 186 -2.96 -10.39 -16.74
CA GLU A 186 -1.86 -9.51 -16.40
C GLU A 186 -1.78 -9.41 -14.87
N ILE A 187 -0.57 -9.43 -14.34
CA ILE A 187 -0.33 -9.46 -12.90
C ILE A 187 0.41 -8.18 -12.50
N GLU A 188 -0.13 -7.53 -11.49
CA GLU A 188 0.51 -6.37 -10.88
C GLU A 188 0.67 -6.61 -9.38
N VAL A 189 1.92 -6.59 -8.91
CA VAL A 189 2.23 -6.77 -7.49
C VAL A 189 2.48 -5.39 -6.89
N LEU A 190 1.66 -5.03 -5.91
CA LEU A 190 1.77 -3.80 -5.15
C LEU A 190 2.27 -4.12 -3.74
N GLU A 191 3.48 -3.69 -3.43
CA GLU A 191 4.05 -3.75 -2.09
C GLU A 191 3.33 -2.74 -1.17
N LEU A 192 2.99 -3.16 0.05
CA LEU A 192 2.40 -2.24 1.03
C LEU A 192 3.45 -1.25 1.53
N ALA A 193 3.37 -0.02 1.02
CA ALA A 193 4.29 1.05 1.36
C ALA A 193 4.16 1.48 2.83
N ARG A 194 5.30 1.60 3.52
CA ARG A 194 5.41 2.25 4.85
C ARG A 194 5.56 3.78 4.71
N GLY A 195 4.74 4.41 3.87
CA GLY A 195 4.79 5.85 3.56
C GLY A 195 3.58 6.33 2.75
N PRO A 196 3.49 7.63 2.42
CA PRO A 196 2.45 8.13 1.51
C PRO A 196 2.67 7.48 0.15
N ALA A 197 1.70 6.69 -0.32
CA ALA A 197 1.81 6.08 -1.64
C ALA A 197 1.56 7.15 -2.70
N GLY A 198 2.41 7.12 -3.73
CA GLY A 198 2.20 7.88 -4.94
C GLY A 198 1.42 7.06 -5.96
N VAL A 199 0.63 7.74 -6.78
CA VAL A 199 0.17 7.19 -8.06
C VAL A 199 1.39 6.82 -8.92
N LYS A 200 1.21 5.96 -9.93
CA LYS A 200 2.27 5.61 -10.88
C LYS A 200 3.02 6.88 -11.36
N PRO A 201 4.37 6.86 -11.36
CA PRO A 201 5.17 8.08 -11.53
C PRO A 201 5.01 8.72 -12.91
N VAL A 202 4.65 7.94 -13.92
CA VAL A 202 4.38 8.40 -15.27
C VAL A 202 2.90 8.20 -15.57
N HIS A 203 2.19 9.30 -15.77
CA HIS A 203 0.79 9.31 -16.19
C HIS A 203 0.62 10.30 -17.34
N LEU A 204 -0.09 9.88 -18.39
CA LEU A 204 -0.41 10.72 -19.54
C LEU A 204 -1.91 10.82 -19.69
N ARG A 205 -2.43 12.04 -19.58
CA ARG A 205 -3.85 12.32 -19.78
C ARG A 205 -4.08 12.87 -21.19
N LEU A 206 -4.97 12.23 -21.92
CA LEU A 206 -5.42 12.65 -23.24
C LEU A 206 -6.78 13.34 -23.12
N SER A 207 -7.00 14.35 -23.97
CA SER A 207 -8.26 15.10 -24.04
C SER A 207 -8.58 15.36 -25.50
N SER A 208 -9.80 15.06 -25.91
CA SER A 208 -10.32 15.32 -27.25
C SER A 208 -11.84 15.50 -27.16
N ASP A 209 -12.41 16.22 -28.13
CA ASP A 209 -13.87 16.32 -28.32
C ASP A 209 -14.43 15.11 -29.09
N SER A 210 -13.56 14.30 -29.71
CA SER A 210 -13.92 13.09 -30.46
C SER A 210 -13.46 11.83 -29.71
N LEU A 211 -14.42 10.96 -29.36
CA LEU A 211 -14.14 9.69 -28.69
C LEU A 211 -13.31 8.74 -29.59
N ASP A 212 -13.63 8.70 -30.89
CA ASP A 212 -12.93 7.82 -31.84
C ASP A 212 -11.45 8.20 -31.99
N GLU A 213 -11.17 9.50 -32.08
CA GLU A 213 -9.79 10.01 -32.12
C GLU A 213 -9.04 9.73 -30.81
N LEU A 214 -9.72 9.85 -29.67
CA LEU A 214 -9.15 9.57 -28.36
C LEU A 214 -8.77 8.08 -28.25
N ILE A 215 -9.65 7.16 -28.67
CA ILE A 215 -9.38 5.72 -28.67
C ILE A 215 -8.21 5.38 -29.59
N ALA A 216 -8.20 5.91 -30.82
CA ALA A 216 -7.14 5.65 -31.81
C ALA A 216 -5.78 6.19 -31.34
N THR A 217 -5.75 7.41 -30.80
CA THR A 217 -4.52 8.04 -30.28
C THR A 217 -4.01 7.31 -29.04
N THR A 218 -4.91 6.91 -28.13
CA THR A 218 -4.54 6.11 -26.95
C THR A 218 -3.89 4.79 -27.36
N ALA A 219 -4.38 4.13 -28.41
CA ALA A 219 -3.78 2.89 -28.93
C ALA A 219 -2.34 3.12 -29.45
N GLN A 220 -2.09 4.21 -30.18
CA GLN A 220 -0.76 4.55 -30.69
C GLN A 220 0.22 4.86 -29.55
N ILE A 221 -0.24 5.59 -28.53
CA ILE A 221 0.56 5.94 -27.36
C ILE A 221 0.85 4.72 -26.49
N SER A 222 -0.13 3.84 -26.29
CA SER A 222 0.05 2.58 -25.57
C SER A 222 1.13 1.73 -26.24
N GLU A 223 1.11 1.61 -27.56
CA GLU A 223 2.16 0.92 -28.32
C GLU A 223 3.54 1.57 -28.12
N LEU A 224 3.61 2.90 -28.18
CA LEU A 224 4.85 3.64 -27.90
C LEU A 224 5.35 3.40 -26.46
N PHE A 225 4.46 3.33 -25.48
CA PHE A 225 4.81 3.04 -24.09
C PHE A 225 5.40 1.63 -23.97
N HIS A 226 4.81 0.63 -24.64
CA HIS A 226 5.34 -0.73 -24.66
C HIS A 226 6.71 -0.84 -25.33
N GLN A 227 7.01 0.02 -26.29
CA GLN A 227 8.32 0.07 -26.96
C GLN A 227 9.37 0.88 -26.18
N THR A 228 8.94 1.71 -25.22
CA THR A 228 9.83 2.57 -24.45
C THR A 228 10.52 1.75 -23.35
N GLN A 229 11.85 1.63 -23.46
CA GLN A 229 12.64 0.91 -22.45
C GLN A 229 12.50 1.56 -21.07
N GLY A 230 12.20 0.73 -20.05
CA GLY A 230 12.09 1.16 -18.65
C GLY A 230 10.65 1.38 -18.17
N LEU A 231 9.67 1.44 -19.08
CA LEU A 231 8.26 1.45 -18.68
C LEU A 231 7.79 0.02 -18.40
N THR A 232 7.13 -0.17 -17.26
CA THR A 232 6.53 -1.44 -16.83
C THR A 232 5.14 -1.15 -16.26
N LEU A 233 4.31 -2.20 -16.11
CA LEU A 233 2.96 -2.09 -15.55
C LEU A 233 2.12 -1.02 -16.29
N ILE A 234 2.16 -1.06 -17.61
CA ILE A 234 1.45 -0.11 -18.48
C ILE A 234 -0.05 -0.42 -18.40
N GLU A 235 -0.85 0.63 -18.24
CA GLU A 235 -2.30 0.55 -18.18
C GLU A 235 -2.92 1.53 -19.17
N ASP A 236 -4.10 1.18 -19.67
CA ASP A 236 -4.95 2.10 -20.42
C ASP A 236 -6.38 2.06 -19.88
N THR A 237 -7.06 3.21 -19.94
CA THR A 237 -8.42 3.41 -19.43
C THR A 237 -9.46 3.37 -20.55
N ARG A 238 -9.14 2.76 -21.69
CA ARG A 238 -10.11 2.63 -22.78
C ARG A 238 -11.28 1.74 -22.32
N PRO A 239 -12.49 1.97 -22.83
CA PRO A 239 -13.60 1.07 -22.56
C PRO A 239 -13.22 -0.36 -22.89
N LEU A 240 -13.43 -1.27 -21.94
CA LEU A 240 -13.23 -2.69 -22.17
C LEU A 240 -14.16 -3.16 -23.30
N PRO A 241 -13.70 -4.09 -24.16
CA PRO A 241 -14.58 -4.76 -25.10
C PRO A 241 -15.62 -5.58 -24.32
N GLY A 242 -16.80 -4.99 -24.14
CA GLY A 242 -17.96 -5.57 -23.47
C GLY A 242 -19.07 -5.90 -24.45
N ILE A 243 -19.97 -6.80 -24.04
CA ILE A 243 -21.20 -7.07 -24.79
C ILE A 243 -22.34 -6.43 -24.01
N ASP A 244 -22.84 -5.31 -24.52
CA ASP A 244 -24.02 -4.64 -23.99
C ASP A 244 -25.25 -4.99 -24.83
N TRP A 245 -26.30 -5.45 -24.16
CA TRP A 245 -27.58 -5.78 -24.78
C TRP A 245 -28.56 -4.62 -24.60
N GLN A 246 -28.89 -3.94 -25.70
CA GLN A 246 -29.90 -2.88 -25.71
C GLN A 246 -31.24 -3.41 -26.22
N ILE A 247 -32.27 -3.32 -25.39
CA ILE A 247 -33.64 -3.71 -25.74
C ILE A 247 -34.45 -2.43 -26.00
N ASN A 248 -34.74 -2.16 -27.27
CA ASN A 248 -35.54 -1.02 -27.70
C ASN A 248 -36.99 -1.46 -27.92
N VAL A 249 -37.91 -0.95 -27.11
CA VAL A 249 -39.34 -1.25 -27.22
C VAL A 249 -40.03 -0.21 -28.11
N ASP A 250 -40.69 -0.67 -29.17
CA ASP A 250 -41.57 0.18 -29.99
C ASP A 250 -42.90 0.40 -29.26
N VAL A 251 -43.03 1.60 -28.67
CA VAL A 251 -44.20 1.99 -27.86
C VAL A 251 -45.47 2.06 -28.70
N GLU A 252 -45.39 2.52 -29.96
CA GLU A 252 -46.56 2.63 -30.83
C GLU A 252 -47.11 1.25 -31.19
N LYS A 253 -46.20 0.33 -31.53
CA LYS A 253 -46.57 -1.06 -31.84
C LYS A 253 -47.10 -1.77 -30.61
N ALA A 254 -46.46 -1.60 -29.44
CA ALA A 254 -46.94 -2.17 -28.18
C ALA A 254 -48.38 -1.70 -27.88
N GLY A 255 -48.65 -0.40 -28.01
CA GLY A 255 -49.97 0.17 -27.80
C GLY A 255 -51.05 -0.38 -28.74
N ARG A 256 -50.72 -0.61 -30.02
CA ARG A 256 -51.66 -1.22 -30.99
C ARG A 256 -52.11 -2.63 -30.60
N TYR A 257 -51.23 -3.40 -29.94
CA TYR A 257 -51.54 -4.75 -29.46
C TYR A 257 -52.03 -4.77 -28.01
N GLY A 258 -52.30 -3.60 -27.40
CA GLY A 258 -52.76 -3.52 -26.02
C GLY A 258 -51.72 -3.94 -24.98
N ALA A 259 -50.43 -3.90 -25.35
CA ALA A 259 -49.30 -4.14 -24.46
C ALA A 259 -48.75 -2.81 -23.91
N ASP A 260 -48.37 -2.82 -22.64
CA ASP A 260 -47.76 -1.67 -21.97
C ASP A 260 -46.25 -1.88 -21.79
N VAL A 261 -45.49 -0.78 -21.87
CA VAL A 261 -44.02 -0.79 -21.73
C VAL A 261 -43.61 -1.29 -20.35
N VAL A 262 -44.41 -0.99 -19.31
CA VAL A 262 -44.19 -1.49 -17.95
C VAL A 262 -44.26 -3.02 -17.91
N THR A 263 -45.26 -3.61 -18.56
CA THR A 263 -45.41 -5.07 -18.63
C THR A 263 -44.25 -5.71 -19.40
N VAL A 264 -43.81 -5.11 -20.50
CA VAL A 264 -42.63 -5.59 -21.26
C VAL A 264 -41.37 -5.54 -20.39
N GLY A 265 -41.14 -4.42 -19.70
CA GLY A 265 -40.00 -4.26 -18.80
C GLY A 265 -39.99 -5.27 -17.65
N ALA A 266 -41.15 -5.51 -17.03
CA ALA A 266 -41.32 -6.52 -15.99
C ALA A 266 -40.97 -7.93 -16.50
N MET A 267 -41.39 -8.27 -17.72
CA MET A 267 -41.10 -9.56 -18.34
C MET A 267 -39.60 -9.74 -18.64
N VAL A 268 -38.91 -8.69 -19.09
CA VAL A 268 -37.44 -8.68 -19.22
C VAL A 268 -36.76 -8.88 -17.85
N GLN A 269 -37.28 -8.24 -16.80
CA GLN A 269 -36.76 -8.42 -15.44
C GLN A 269 -36.89 -9.88 -14.95
N LEU A 270 -37.99 -10.57 -15.24
CA LEU A 270 -38.17 -11.97 -14.84
C LEU A 270 -37.13 -12.93 -15.42
N VAL A 271 -36.64 -12.67 -16.63
CA VAL A 271 -35.54 -13.44 -17.28
C VAL A 271 -34.18 -13.08 -16.66
N THR A 272 -33.99 -11.80 -16.32
CA THR A 272 -32.71 -11.25 -15.82
C THR A 272 -32.65 -11.30 -14.28
N ARG A 273 -32.70 -10.16 -13.58
CA ARG A 273 -32.50 -10.05 -12.11
C ARG A 273 -33.68 -10.55 -11.28
N GLY A 274 -34.87 -10.58 -11.86
CA GLY A 274 -36.14 -10.87 -11.20
C GLY A 274 -36.86 -9.64 -10.70
N ILE A 275 -38.19 -9.75 -10.63
CA ILE A 275 -39.06 -8.71 -10.07
C ILE A 275 -39.05 -8.85 -8.54
N LEU A 276 -38.83 -7.74 -7.84
CA LEU A 276 -38.96 -7.67 -6.38
C LEU A 276 -40.45 -7.77 -6.01
N LEU A 277 -40.80 -8.78 -5.20
CA LEU A 277 -42.16 -9.01 -4.74
C LEU A 277 -42.39 -8.38 -3.37
N ASP A 278 -41.51 -8.68 -2.43
CA ASP A 278 -41.56 -8.17 -1.05
C ASP A 278 -40.18 -8.35 -0.39
N THR A 279 -40.04 -7.87 0.85
CA THR A 279 -38.93 -8.19 1.74
C THR A 279 -39.44 -8.98 2.94
N MET A 280 -38.63 -9.91 3.46
CA MET A 280 -38.97 -10.67 4.66
C MET A 280 -37.82 -10.72 5.65
N ARG A 281 -38.13 -10.62 6.94
CA ARG A 281 -37.17 -10.90 8.01
C ARG A 281 -37.12 -12.39 8.28
N VAL A 282 -35.91 -12.94 8.33
CA VAL A 282 -35.65 -14.34 8.67
C VAL A 282 -34.86 -14.39 9.96
N ASP A 283 -35.08 -15.42 10.78
CA ASP A 283 -34.35 -15.57 12.05
C ASP A 283 -32.82 -15.66 11.86
N SER A 284 -32.35 -15.95 10.64
CA SER A 284 -30.93 -16.04 10.28
C SER A 284 -30.30 -14.72 9.84
N SER A 285 -31.05 -13.62 9.75
CA SER A 285 -30.57 -12.33 9.26
C SER A 285 -31.21 -11.19 10.03
N ASP A 286 -30.40 -10.28 10.56
CA ASP A 286 -30.88 -9.03 11.16
C ASP A 286 -31.42 -8.05 10.10
N GLU A 287 -31.06 -8.25 8.83
CA GLU A 287 -31.53 -7.47 7.68
C GLU A 287 -32.71 -8.13 6.95
N GLU A 288 -33.53 -7.32 6.29
CA GLU A 288 -34.63 -7.82 5.47
C GLU A 288 -34.13 -8.44 4.16
N VAL A 289 -34.59 -9.65 3.86
CA VAL A 289 -34.19 -10.41 2.67
C VAL A 289 -35.20 -10.17 1.55
N GLU A 290 -34.73 -9.79 0.38
CA GLU A 290 -35.56 -9.59 -0.80
C GLU A 290 -36.13 -10.91 -1.34
N ILE A 291 -37.45 -10.97 -1.51
CA ILE A 291 -38.16 -12.03 -2.23
C ILE A 291 -38.30 -11.60 -3.69
N ARG A 292 -37.58 -12.26 -4.59
CA ARG A 292 -37.64 -11.99 -6.04
C ARG A 292 -38.25 -13.15 -6.81
N VAL A 293 -39.18 -12.83 -7.71
CA VAL A 293 -39.75 -13.79 -8.66
C VAL A 293 -38.94 -13.76 -9.95
N ARG A 294 -38.60 -14.94 -10.46
CA ARG A 294 -37.82 -15.15 -11.68
C ARG A 294 -38.38 -16.34 -12.46
N LEU A 295 -38.11 -16.39 -13.76
CA LEU A 295 -38.38 -17.60 -14.53
C LEU A 295 -37.48 -18.77 -14.06
N PRO A 296 -37.90 -20.03 -14.30
CA PRO A 296 -37.06 -21.20 -14.09
C PRO A 296 -35.71 -21.06 -14.83
N LYS A 297 -34.64 -21.68 -14.29
CA LYS A 297 -33.26 -21.52 -14.82
C LYS A 297 -33.17 -21.79 -16.32
N GLU A 298 -33.87 -22.79 -16.82
CA GLU A 298 -33.89 -23.19 -18.24
C GLU A 298 -34.42 -22.10 -19.19
N TYR A 299 -35.29 -21.21 -18.71
CA TYR A 299 -35.84 -20.11 -19.51
C TYR A 299 -35.10 -18.78 -19.28
N ARG A 300 -34.08 -18.75 -18.40
CA ARG A 300 -33.27 -17.55 -18.12
C ARG A 300 -32.10 -17.41 -19.09
N VAL A 301 -32.42 -17.49 -20.38
CA VAL A 301 -31.47 -17.28 -21.49
C VAL A 301 -31.94 -16.11 -22.34
N LEU A 302 -30.99 -15.42 -22.98
CA LEU A 302 -31.30 -14.23 -23.78
C LEU A 302 -32.20 -14.57 -24.98
N SER A 303 -32.07 -15.76 -25.56
CA SER A 303 -32.95 -16.24 -26.64
C SER A 303 -34.41 -16.41 -26.20
N THR A 304 -34.69 -16.52 -24.90
CA THR A 304 -36.08 -16.52 -24.41
C THR A 304 -36.73 -15.16 -24.67
N LEU A 305 -35.97 -14.06 -24.70
CA LEU A 305 -36.51 -12.72 -24.95
C LEU A 305 -37.17 -12.62 -26.34
N ASP A 306 -36.68 -13.37 -27.33
CA ASP A 306 -37.23 -13.40 -28.69
C ASP A 306 -38.59 -14.11 -28.76
N THR A 307 -38.85 -15.02 -27.83
CA THR A 307 -40.06 -15.87 -27.80
C THR A 307 -40.99 -15.54 -26.64
N LEU A 308 -40.64 -14.53 -25.84
CA LEU A 308 -41.35 -14.15 -24.65
C LEU A 308 -42.72 -13.56 -25.02
N LYS A 309 -43.78 -14.20 -24.55
CA LYS A 309 -45.16 -13.72 -24.76
C LYS A 309 -45.57 -12.85 -23.60
N VAL A 310 -46.05 -11.66 -23.90
CA VAL A 310 -46.62 -10.73 -22.93
C VAL A 310 -48.13 -10.86 -22.98
N ARG A 311 -48.76 -11.05 -21.82
CA ARG A 311 -50.22 -11.08 -21.71
C ARG A 311 -50.77 -9.67 -21.93
N THR A 312 -51.76 -9.54 -22.81
CA THR A 312 -52.40 -8.25 -23.09
C THR A 312 -53.78 -8.21 -22.42
N ARG A 313 -54.46 -7.06 -22.49
CA ARG A 313 -55.83 -6.94 -21.97
C ARG A 313 -56.82 -7.90 -22.63
N ASP A 314 -56.55 -8.29 -23.87
CA ASP A 314 -57.43 -9.14 -24.67
C ASP A 314 -57.07 -10.64 -24.58
N GLY A 315 -56.04 -11.01 -23.82
CA GLY A 315 -55.56 -12.38 -23.63
C GLY A 315 -54.16 -12.59 -24.18
#